data_AF-A0A958CPB1-F1
#
_entry.id   AF-A0A958CPB1-F1
#
_cell.length_a   1.000
_cell.length_b   1.000
_cell.length_c   1.000
_cell.angle_alpha   90.00
_cell.angle_beta   90.00
_cell.angle_gamma   90.00
#
_symmetry.space_group_name_H-M   'P 1'
#
loop_
_entity.id
_entity.type
_entity.pdbx_description
1 polymer ?
#
loop_
_entity_poly.entity_id
_entity_poly.type
_entity_poly.pdbx_seq_one_letter_code
_entity_poly.pdbx_strand_id
1 'polypeptide(L)'
;IPGMERLFGDNKLKLIVDVDNVLNLLNSEWGNFYNGPGNNQHQIVDADLVSVADVAANGIDGATALEGDAPRTTCVTQSSCIYRFNSFTDRAISSLSASQSVYRIRIGLRYEF
;
A
#
# COMPACT_ATOMS: atom_id res chain seq x y z
N ILE A 1 -38.34 8.63 -48.81
CA ILE A 1 -37.17 9.23 -49.48
C ILE A 1 -36.37 8.08 -50.10
N PRO A 2 -36.21 8.02 -51.43
CA PRO A 2 -35.27 7.08 -52.04
C PRO A 2 -33.85 7.47 -51.58
N GLY A 3 -33.11 6.55 -50.96
CA GLY A 3 -31.74 6.80 -50.49
C GLY A 3 -31.41 6.43 -49.04
N MET A 4 -32.38 5.98 -48.23
CA MET A 4 -32.11 5.49 -46.86
C MET A 4 -31.38 4.13 -46.82
N GLU A 5 -31.33 3.40 -47.93
CA GLU A 5 -30.70 2.08 -48.03
C GLU A 5 -29.15 2.13 -48.08
N ARG A 6 -28.55 3.33 -48.26
CA ARG A 6 -27.09 3.52 -48.22
C ARG A 6 -26.54 3.94 -46.85
N LEU A 7 -27.39 4.21 -45.86
CA LEU A 7 -26.98 4.66 -44.52
C LEU A 7 -26.88 3.52 -43.50
N PHE A 8 -27.39 2.34 -43.84
CA PHE A 8 -27.24 1.13 -43.02
C PHE A 8 -26.17 0.22 -43.64
N GLY A 9 -24.96 0.76 -43.82
CA GLY A 9 -23.78 -0.09 -43.99
C GLY A 9 -23.65 -0.98 -42.76
N ASP A 10 -23.29 -2.25 -42.94
CA ASP A 10 -23.20 -3.27 -41.89
C ASP A 10 -22.27 -2.83 -40.75
N ASN A 11 -22.81 -2.09 -39.78
CA ASN A 11 -22.07 -1.58 -38.64
C ASN A 11 -21.62 -2.78 -37.79
N LYS A 12 -20.30 -2.98 -37.66
CA LYS A 12 -19.73 -4.06 -36.87
C LYS A 12 -19.11 -3.48 -35.60
N LEU A 13 -19.77 -3.75 -34.47
CA LEU A 13 -19.20 -3.55 -33.14
C LEU A 13 -18.50 -4.84 -32.71
N LYS A 14 -17.19 -4.77 -32.47
CA LYS A 14 -16.37 -5.89 -31.96
C LYS A 14 -15.91 -5.58 -30.54
N LEU A 15 -16.23 -6.47 -29.61
CA LEU A 15 -15.62 -6.50 -28.29
C LEU A 15 -14.36 -7.36 -28.36
N ILE A 16 -13.21 -6.78 -28.00
CA ILE A 16 -11.92 -7.47 -27.96
C ILE A 16 -11.48 -7.53 -26.50
N VAL A 17 -11.29 -8.74 -25.99
CA VAL A 17 -10.70 -8.99 -24.68
C VAL A 17 -9.37 -9.68 -24.89
N ASP A 18 -8.31 -9.05 -24.40
CA ASP A 18 -6.94 -9.58 -24.44
C ASP A 18 -6.46 -9.80 -23.00
N VAL A 19 -5.98 -11.00 -22.72
CA VAL A 19 -5.57 -11.42 -21.37
C VAL A 19 -4.14 -11.94 -21.42
N ASP A 20 -3.22 -11.13 -20.95
CA ASP A 20 -1.82 -11.51 -20.74
C ASP A 20 -1.72 -12.33 -19.45
N ASN A 21 -1.14 -13.54 -19.53
CA ASN A 21 -0.99 -14.51 -18.44
C ASN A 21 -2.32 -15.07 -17.87
N VAL A 22 -3.04 -15.82 -18.72
CA VAL A 22 -4.35 -16.44 -18.43
C VAL A 22 -4.37 -17.29 -17.15
N LEU A 23 -3.24 -17.90 -16.76
CA LEU A 23 -3.14 -18.72 -15.55
C LEU A 23 -3.37 -17.91 -14.26
N ASN A 24 -3.16 -16.60 -14.30
CA ASN A 24 -3.44 -15.73 -13.16
C ASN A 24 -4.97 -15.55 -12.90
N LEU A 25 -5.84 -16.03 -13.81
CA LEU A 25 -7.29 -16.13 -13.57
C LEU A 25 -7.65 -17.29 -12.62
N LEU A 26 -6.78 -18.31 -12.53
CA LEU A 26 -6.97 -19.46 -11.63
C LEU A 26 -6.34 -19.20 -10.25
N ASN A 27 -5.28 -18.40 -10.21
CA ASN A 27 -4.66 -17.93 -8.98
C ASN A 27 -4.21 -16.49 -9.17
N SER A 28 -4.82 -15.56 -8.44
CA SER A 28 -4.58 -14.12 -8.58
C SER A 28 -3.20 -13.65 -8.13
N GLU A 29 -2.36 -14.51 -7.54
CA GLU A 29 -1.02 -14.15 -7.06
C GLU A 29 0.07 -14.35 -8.12
N TRP A 30 -0.19 -15.12 -9.17
CA TRP A 30 0.80 -15.52 -10.17
C TRP A 30 1.14 -14.43 -11.19
N GLY A 31 2.30 -13.82 -11.01
CA GLY A 31 2.76 -12.74 -11.89
C GLY A 31 2.34 -11.35 -11.41
N ASN A 32 1.79 -11.25 -10.20
CA ASN A 32 1.75 -9.98 -9.47
C ASN A 32 3.15 -9.66 -8.95
N PHE A 33 3.62 -8.45 -9.24
CA PHE A 33 4.85 -7.93 -8.65
C PHE A 33 4.49 -6.99 -7.51
N TYR A 34 5.04 -7.22 -6.32
CA TYR A 34 4.83 -6.35 -5.17
C TYR A 34 6.10 -5.53 -4.90
N ASN A 35 5.94 -4.21 -4.81
CA ASN A 35 6.97 -3.31 -4.33
C ASN A 35 6.90 -3.19 -2.81
N GLY A 36 8.04 -3.09 -2.14
CA GLY A 36 8.11 -2.85 -0.70
C GLY A 36 9.30 -1.94 -0.34
N PRO A 37 9.36 -1.42 0.89
CA PRO A 37 10.48 -0.62 1.34
C PRO A 37 11.80 -1.40 1.26
N GLY A 38 12.86 -0.70 0.83
CA GLY A 38 14.20 -1.28 0.70
C GLY A 38 14.73 -1.81 2.05
N ASN A 39 15.53 -2.88 1.99
CA ASN A 39 16.10 -3.59 3.15
C ASN A 39 15.11 -4.25 4.11
N ASN A 40 13.85 -4.48 3.70
CA ASN A 40 12.80 -5.09 4.53
C ASN A 40 12.54 -4.35 5.85
N GLN A 41 12.91 -3.06 5.95
CA GLN A 41 12.66 -2.26 7.13
C GLN A 41 11.32 -1.55 6.97
N HIS A 42 10.30 -2.02 7.69
CA HIS A 42 9.00 -1.37 7.77
C HIS A 42 8.73 -0.99 9.22
N GLN A 43 8.29 0.25 9.44
CA GLN A 43 7.84 0.69 10.75
C GLN A 43 6.48 0.06 11.03
N ILE A 44 6.47 -1.01 11.83
CA ILE A 44 5.25 -1.76 12.20
C ILE A 44 4.72 -1.28 13.55
N VAL A 45 5.62 -0.79 14.42
CA VAL A 45 5.31 -0.31 15.77
C VAL A 45 5.63 1.17 15.85
N ASP A 46 4.68 1.91 16.39
CA ASP A 46 4.89 3.27 16.86
C ASP A 46 5.05 3.25 18.39
N ALA A 47 6.13 3.84 18.88
CA ALA A 47 6.47 3.84 20.29
C ALA A 47 7.22 5.13 20.66
N ASP A 48 6.82 5.73 21.77
CA ASP A 48 7.50 6.89 22.35
C ASP A 48 8.55 6.44 23.34
N LEU A 49 9.62 7.22 23.46
CA LEU A 49 10.55 7.09 24.56
C LEU A 49 10.09 7.98 25.72
N VAL A 50 9.90 7.42 26.91
CA VAL A 50 9.46 8.17 28.10
C VAL A 50 10.44 7.95 29.24
N SER A 51 10.58 8.93 30.14
CA SER A 51 11.45 8.78 31.30
C SER A 51 10.79 7.94 32.39
N VAL A 52 11.56 7.12 33.09
CA VAL A 52 11.06 6.28 34.19
C VAL A 52 10.56 7.13 35.36
N ALA A 53 11.18 8.29 35.60
CA ALA A 53 10.75 9.23 36.63
C ALA A 53 9.36 9.79 36.32
N ASP A 54 9.10 10.15 35.06
CA ASP A 54 7.81 10.69 34.64
C ASP A 54 6.72 9.61 34.65
N VAL A 55 7.06 8.38 34.24
CA VAL A 55 6.16 7.22 34.37
C VAL A 55 5.83 6.92 35.84
N ALA A 56 6.79 7.04 36.75
CA ALA A 56 6.55 6.82 38.17
C ALA A 56 5.65 7.90 38.80
N ALA A 57 5.69 9.14 38.28
CA ALA A 57 4.88 10.25 38.77
C ALA A 57 3.47 10.28 38.17
N ASN A 58 3.34 10.05 36.87
CA ASN A 58 2.12 10.30 36.10
C ASN A 58 1.49 9.03 35.49
N GLY A 59 2.13 7.87 35.66
CA GLY A 59 1.74 6.62 34.99
C GLY A 59 2.20 6.56 33.53
N ILE A 60 2.07 5.39 32.88
CA ILE A 60 2.51 5.18 31.48
C ILE A 60 1.78 6.13 30.51
N ASP A 61 0.46 6.28 30.67
CA ASP A 61 -0.36 7.09 29.75
C ASP A 61 -0.17 8.59 29.96
N GLY A 62 0.19 9.01 31.18
CA GLY A 62 0.42 10.41 31.55
C GLY A 62 1.86 10.88 31.34
N ALA A 63 2.80 9.97 31.08
CA ALA A 63 4.20 10.32 30.85
C ALA A 63 4.37 11.04 29.49
N THR A 64 5.20 12.08 29.50
CA THR A 64 5.48 12.90 28.32
C THR A 64 6.52 12.20 27.43
N ALA A 65 6.23 12.12 26.14
CA ALA A 65 7.16 11.59 25.15
C ALA A 65 8.40 12.50 25.06
N LEU A 66 9.57 11.88 25.07
CA LEU A 66 10.85 12.55 24.89
C LEU A 66 11.11 12.70 23.39
N GLU A 67 11.03 13.94 22.91
CA GLU A 67 11.23 14.28 21.51
C GLU A 67 12.54 15.07 21.30
N GLY A 68 13.03 15.10 20.07
CA GLY A 68 14.22 15.87 19.69
C GLY A 68 15.46 15.46 20.47
N ASP A 69 16.07 16.41 21.19
CA ASP A 69 17.29 16.19 21.98
C ASP A 69 17.02 15.75 23.43
N ALA A 70 15.76 15.79 23.90
CA ALA A 70 15.39 15.44 25.27
C ALA A 70 15.84 14.02 25.69
N PRO A 71 15.80 12.99 24.82
CA PRO A 71 16.36 11.68 25.13
C PRO A 71 17.83 11.70 25.55
N ARG A 72 18.65 12.56 24.93
CA ARG A 72 20.10 12.60 25.17
C ARG A 72 20.43 13.03 26.60
N THR A 73 19.67 13.97 27.14
CA THR A 73 19.90 14.52 28.49
C THR A 73 19.10 13.79 29.58
N THR A 74 18.01 13.13 29.20
CA THR A 74 17.12 12.42 30.14
C THR A 74 17.49 10.95 30.29
N CYS A 75 17.87 10.29 29.19
CA CYS A 75 18.16 8.85 29.16
C CYS A 75 19.65 8.56 29.37
N VAL A 76 20.22 9.10 30.45
CA VAL A 76 21.67 9.05 30.72
C VAL A 76 22.13 7.65 31.14
N THR A 77 21.25 6.88 31.78
CA THR A 77 21.50 5.47 32.15
C THR A 77 20.52 4.55 31.46
N GLN A 78 20.90 3.27 31.32
CA GLN A 78 20.06 2.25 30.66
C GLN A 78 18.66 2.11 31.28
N SER A 79 18.51 2.44 32.57
CA SER A 79 17.23 2.38 33.30
C SER A 79 16.52 3.73 33.43
N SER A 80 17.02 4.79 32.79
CA SER A 80 16.43 6.13 32.88
C SER A 80 15.17 6.29 32.03
N CYS A 81 15.04 5.51 30.96
CA CYS A 81 13.94 5.61 30.00
C CYS A 81 13.44 4.24 29.56
N ILE A 82 12.17 4.19 29.16
CA ILE A 82 11.51 3.01 28.63
C ILE A 82 10.73 3.38 27.37
N TYR A 83 10.52 2.42 26.48
CA TYR A 83 9.64 2.60 25.33
C TYR A 83 8.18 2.35 25.74
N ARG A 84 7.32 3.32 25.48
CA ARG A 84 5.87 3.18 25.57
C ARG A 84 5.33 2.82 24.18
N PHE A 85 4.66 1.68 24.10
CA PHE A 85 3.91 1.30 22.91
C PHE A 85 2.72 2.25 22.71
N ASN A 86 2.56 2.80 21.50
CA ASN A 86 1.42 3.65 21.15
C ASN A 86 0.44 2.90 20.25
N SER A 87 0.93 2.36 19.13
CA SER A 87 0.07 1.67 18.17
C SER A 87 0.83 0.73 17.23
N PHE A 88 0.06 -0.15 16.60
CA PHE A 88 0.52 -0.87 15.42
C PHE A 88 0.10 -0.10 14.17
N THR A 89 1.03 0.06 13.24
CA THR A 89 0.73 0.58 11.91
C THR A 89 0.31 -0.59 11.02
N ASP A 90 -0.99 -0.71 10.72
CA ASP A 90 -1.57 -1.79 9.92
C ASP A 90 -1.38 -1.61 8.39
N ARG A 91 -0.43 -0.76 7.99
CA ARG A 91 -0.23 -0.43 6.58
C ARG A 91 0.30 -1.63 5.82
N ALA A 92 -0.21 -1.82 4.62
CA ALA A 92 0.30 -2.81 3.69
C ALA A 92 1.81 -2.56 3.45
N ILE A 93 2.63 -3.50 3.91
CA ILE A 93 4.09 -3.49 3.78
C ILE A 93 4.57 -3.60 2.34
N SER A 94 3.66 -3.97 1.45
CA SER A 94 3.90 -4.13 0.03
C SER A 94 2.73 -3.63 -0.79
N SER A 95 3.01 -2.92 -1.87
CA SER A 95 2.00 -2.44 -2.83
C SER A 95 2.13 -3.17 -4.15
N LEU A 96 1.00 -3.48 -4.77
CA LEU A 96 0.98 -4.11 -6.10
C LEU A 96 1.53 -3.13 -7.14
N SER A 97 2.53 -3.57 -7.89
CA SER A 97 3.12 -2.84 -9.01
C SER A 97 2.47 -3.28 -10.32
N ALA A 98 1.42 -2.57 -10.74
CA ALA A 98 0.72 -2.89 -11.99
C ALA A 98 1.61 -2.79 -13.24
N SER A 99 2.66 -1.96 -13.22
CA SER A 99 3.60 -1.80 -14.34
C SER A 99 4.64 -2.92 -14.46
N GLN A 100 4.97 -3.57 -13.34
CA GLN A 100 5.91 -4.69 -13.29
C GLN A 100 5.21 -6.04 -13.20
N SER A 101 3.90 -6.05 -12.96
CA SER A 101 3.09 -7.26 -12.98
C SER A 101 2.97 -7.80 -14.40
N VAL A 102 3.11 -9.11 -14.54
CA VAL A 102 3.04 -9.83 -15.82
C VAL A 102 1.58 -10.06 -16.24
N TYR A 103 0.65 -9.94 -15.30
CA TYR A 103 -0.79 -10.06 -15.56
C TYR A 103 -1.41 -8.73 -16.01
N ARG A 104 -2.11 -8.75 -17.15
CA ARG A 104 -2.82 -7.59 -17.69
C ARG A 104 -4.05 -8.02 -18.49
N ILE A 105 -5.22 -7.48 -18.14
CA ILE A 105 -6.42 -7.57 -18.99
C ILE A 105 -6.61 -6.25 -19.73
N ARG A 106 -6.80 -6.32 -21.05
CA ARG A 106 -7.18 -5.18 -21.90
C ARG A 106 -8.52 -5.46 -22.56
N ILE A 107 -9.47 -4.55 -22.37
CA ILE A 107 -10.80 -4.59 -23.01
C ILE A 107 -10.89 -3.42 -23.97
N GLY A 108 -11.09 -3.72 -25.26
CA GLY A 108 -11.23 -2.74 -26.32
C GLY A 108 -12.55 -2.92 -27.06
N LEU A 109 -13.18 -1.81 -27.44
CA LEU A 109 -14.29 -1.79 -28.38
C LEU A 109 -13.77 -1.27 -29.72
N ARG A 110 -13.97 -2.05 -30.78
CA ARG A 110 -13.62 -1.65 -32.14
C ARG A 110 -14.89 -1.50 -32.95
N TYR A 111 -15.09 -0.30 -33.48
CA TYR A 111 -16.19 0.05 -34.37
C TYR A 111 -15.64 0.25 -35.78
N GLU A 112 -16.21 -0.43 -36.76
CA GLU A 112 -15.85 -0.31 -38.18
C GLU A 112 -17.06 0.25 -38.96
N PHE A 113 -16.81 1.30 -39.73
CA PHE A 113 -17.77 1.98 -40.61
C PHE A 113 -17.73 1.39 -42.02
#